data_AF-A0A520FRX5-F1
#
_entry.id   AF-A0A520FRX5-F1
#
_cell.length_a   1.000
_cell.length_b   1.000
_cell.length_c   1.000
_cell.angle_alpha   90.00
_cell.angle_beta   90.00
_cell.angle_gamma   90.00
#
_symmetry.space_group_name_H-M   'P 1'
#
loop_
_entity.id
_entity.type
_entity.pdbx_description
1 polymer ?
#
loop_
_entity_poly.entity_id
_entity_poly.type
_entity_poly.pdbx_seq_one_letter_code
_entity_poly.pdbx_strand_id
1 'polypeptide(L)'
;MLFQKLVFSVAHYAAFALFVAACWGFGRLLLARLAPPMWRDRWLEGAMATALGVALFIVVLQALAVAGVLSRGAVLVLVGAGVLAGALQWRAWRAQPHEASPPLTGVDRFALAALACVALPTLTAPLAPPVAFDEIMYHLPWSRQVAESGRLGVYEWLRYPWFPYNYDLLYAAALQVYDDVFTHLLHALAGWLAAIMVYRLGLRHVNRLVACMGAIIWLALGDYPNSYIDMGVALLVLSGFAALWWWRESTAPDRGVRWLALAAFFLGVAAGAKYQALIFLPLVAVFVGWRERRPQVWGLALLCFLLPCVYWYARNAVMTGDPFNPIGARLFGFTNWNAADYAQQIIDVQQHHASLPNVMLWPVLLAPFSLA
;
A
#
# COMPACT_ATOMS: atom_id res chain seq x y z
N MET A 1 4.24 -35.85 -5.13
CA MET A 1 3.82 -34.56 -5.73
C MET A 1 2.83 -33.78 -4.85
N LEU A 2 1.67 -34.32 -4.45
CA LEU A 2 0.69 -33.58 -3.63
C LEU A 2 1.24 -33.14 -2.26
N PHE A 3 1.95 -34.03 -1.56
CA PHE A 3 2.56 -33.74 -0.27
C PHE A 3 3.58 -32.59 -0.35
N GLN A 4 4.43 -32.56 -1.39
CA GLN A 4 5.40 -31.49 -1.60
C GLN A 4 4.72 -30.13 -1.85
N LYS A 5 3.65 -30.11 -2.66
CA LYS A 5 2.85 -28.89 -2.89
C LYS A 5 2.22 -28.39 -1.60
N LEU A 6 1.68 -29.30 -0.77
CA LEU A 6 1.10 -28.93 0.52
C LEU A 6 2.15 -28.35 1.47
N VAL A 7 3.32 -28.99 1.61
CA VAL A 7 4.41 -28.50 2.45
C VAL A 7 4.87 -27.12 1.98
N PHE A 8 5.03 -26.92 0.67
CA PHE A 8 5.36 -25.64 0.06
C PHE A 8 4.35 -24.56 0.45
N SER A 9 3.06 -24.79 0.19
CA SER A 9 1.99 -23.83 0.51
C SER A 9 1.91 -23.51 2.00
N VAL A 10 1.99 -24.53 2.87
CA VAL A 10 1.92 -24.33 4.33
C VAL A 10 3.12 -23.53 4.83
N ALA A 11 4.33 -23.79 4.34
CA ALA A 11 5.53 -23.05 4.73
C ALA A 11 5.43 -21.56 4.34
N HIS A 12 4.97 -21.28 3.12
CA HIS A 12 4.79 -19.91 2.63
C HIS A 12 3.75 -19.16 3.45
N TYR A 13 2.60 -19.78 3.71
CA TYR A 13 1.54 -19.17 4.51
C TYR A 13 1.91 -19.00 5.98
N ALA A 14 2.75 -19.88 6.55
CA ALA A 14 3.27 -19.72 7.90
C ALA A 14 4.22 -18.51 8.00
N ALA A 15 5.17 -18.38 7.06
CA ALA A 15 6.04 -17.21 6.97
C ALA A 15 5.23 -15.92 6.75
N PHE A 16 4.20 -16.01 5.91
CA PHE A 16 3.32 -14.89 5.61
C PHE A 16 2.52 -14.43 6.83
N ALA A 17 1.98 -15.38 7.61
CA ALA A 17 1.28 -15.07 8.85
C ALA A 17 2.18 -14.33 9.86
N LEU A 18 3.46 -14.69 9.96
CA LEU A 18 4.44 -13.97 10.79
C LEU A 18 4.65 -12.54 10.31
N PHE A 19 4.80 -12.34 9.00
CA PHE A 19 4.92 -11.01 8.41
C PHE A 19 3.66 -10.15 8.67
N VAL A 20 2.47 -10.70 8.43
CA VAL A 20 1.19 -10.01 8.70
C VAL A 20 1.06 -9.65 10.17
N ALA A 21 1.42 -10.57 11.08
CA ALA A 21 1.43 -10.30 12.52
C ALA A 21 2.42 -9.20 12.90
N ALA A 22 3.59 -9.16 12.26
CA ALA A 22 4.60 -8.12 12.48
C ALA A 22 4.11 -6.73 12.03
N CYS A 23 3.57 -6.64 10.83
CA CYS A 23 2.95 -5.42 10.30
C CYS A 23 1.82 -4.95 11.21
N TRP A 24 0.88 -5.84 11.53
CA TRP A 24 -0.22 -5.51 12.43
C TRP A 24 0.28 -5.03 13.80
N GLY A 25 1.32 -5.65 14.36
CA GLY A 25 1.90 -5.28 15.65
C GLY A 25 2.44 -3.84 15.70
N PHE A 26 3.30 -3.46 14.76
CA PHE A 26 3.82 -2.09 14.68
C PHE A 26 2.72 -1.09 14.38
N GLY A 27 1.87 -1.38 13.40
CA GLY A 27 0.81 -0.46 13.03
C GLY A 27 -0.21 -0.29 14.14
N ARG A 28 -0.55 -1.36 14.89
CA ARG A 28 -1.45 -1.27 16.04
C ARG A 28 -0.83 -0.46 17.19
N LEU A 29 0.47 -0.60 17.44
CA LEU A 29 1.19 0.19 18.43
C LEU A 29 1.08 1.69 18.13
N LEU A 30 1.26 2.09 16.88
CA LEU A 30 1.15 3.48 16.46
C LEU A 30 -0.31 3.96 16.44
N LEU A 31 -1.21 3.16 15.88
CA LEU A 31 -2.65 3.45 15.80
C LEU A 31 -3.28 3.62 17.19
N ALA A 32 -2.82 2.87 18.19
CA ALA A 32 -3.26 3.00 19.58
C ALA A 32 -2.86 4.34 20.23
N ARG A 33 -1.91 5.09 19.65
CA ARG A 33 -1.54 6.45 20.09
C ARG A 33 -2.39 7.54 19.41
N LEU A 34 -3.21 7.17 18.44
CA LEU A 34 -4.15 8.07 17.79
C LEU A 34 -5.47 8.10 18.56
N ALA A 35 -6.22 9.20 18.45
CA ALA A 35 -7.57 9.23 18.99
C ALA A 35 -8.40 8.16 18.26
N PRO A 36 -9.21 7.35 18.96
CA PRO A 36 -10.02 6.34 18.30
C PRO A 36 -10.92 6.99 17.23
N PRO A 37 -11.17 6.31 16.10
CA PRO A 37 -12.13 6.80 15.12
C PRO A 37 -13.50 6.94 15.78
N MET A 38 -14.31 7.89 15.30
CA MET A 38 -15.67 8.12 15.80
C MET A 38 -16.50 6.84 15.75
N TRP A 39 -16.36 6.10 14.65
CA TRP A 39 -17.02 4.81 14.44
C TRP A 39 -16.00 3.68 14.60
N ARG A 40 -16.23 2.84 15.60
CA ARG A 40 -15.32 1.75 15.96
C ARG A 40 -15.64 0.52 15.12
N ASP A 41 -14.69 0.13 14.29
CA ASP A 41 -14.76 -1.08 13.49
C ASP A 41 -13.44 -1.83 13.62
N ARG A 42 -13.43 -2.89 14.43
CA ARG A 42 -12.20 -3.67 14.72
C ARG A 42 -11.53 -4.25 13.47
N TRP A 43 -12.29 -4.52 12.41
CA TRP A 43 -11.77 -5.12 11.19
C TRP A 43 -11.19 -4.06 10.27
N LEU A 44 -11.85 -2.90 10.15
CA LEU A 44 -11.29 -1.75 9.44
C LEU A 44 -10.05 -1.21 10.17
N GLU A 45 -10.11 -1.06 11.49
CA GLU A 45 -8.97 -0.69 12.33
C GLU A 45 -7.84 -1.72 12.25
N GLY A 46 -8.17 -3.01 12.18
CA GLY A 46 -7.20 -4.08 11.97
C GLY A 46 -6.52 -3.98 10.61
N ALA A 47 -7.27 -3.77 9.54
CA ALA A 47 -6.73 -3.59 8.19
C ALA A 47 -5.86 -2.33 8.10
N MET A 48 -6.33 -1.21 8.66
CA MET A 48 -5.57 0.05 8.75
C MET A 48 -4.29 -0.10 9.58
N ALA A 49 -4.33 -0.87 10.68
CA ALA A 49 -3.14 -1.19 11.45
C ALA A 49 -2.15 -2.01 10.61
N THR A 50 -2.59 -3.07 9.92
CA THR A 50 -1.70 -3.86 9.07
C THR A 50 -1.11 -3.02 7.93
N ALA A 51 -1.92 -2.18 7.26
CA ALA A 51 -1.45 -1.28 6.20
C ALA A 51 -0.42 -0.26 6.71
N LEU A 52 -0.66 0.32 7.89
CA LEU A 52 0.31 1.19 8.56
C LEU A 52 1.61 0.45 8.89
N GLY A 53 1.50 -0.80 9.33
CA GLY A 53 2.63 -1.71 9.51
C GLY A 53 3.46 -1.88 8.26
N VAL A 54 2.82 -2.21 7.13
CA VAL A 54 3.48 -2.33 5.83
C VAL A 54 4.22 -1.04 5.46
N ALA A 55 3.58 0.12 5.62
CA ALA A 55 4.19 1.41 5.37
C ALA A 55 5.39 1.70 6.31
N LEU A 56 5.32 1.33 7.58
CA LEU A 56 6.44 1.45 8.53
C LEU A 56 7.59 0.51 8.16
N PHE A 57 7.30 -0.72 7.73
CA PHE A 57 8.31 -1.65 7.22
C PHE A 57 9.07 -1.02 6.04
N ILE A 58 8.36 -0.47 5.06
CA ILE A 58 8.97 0.22 3.91
C ILE A 58 9.94 1.31 4.37
N VAL A 59 9.51 2.20 5.27
CA VAL A 59 10.35 3.32 5.73
C VAL A 59 11.57 2.85 6.52
N VAL A 60 11.42 1.84 7.38
CA VAL A 60 12.56 1.27 8.13
C VAL A 60 13.53 0.57 7.18
N LEU A 61 13.04 -0.21 6.22
CA LEU A 61 13.86 -0.88 5.21
C LEU A 61 14.59 0.13 4.32
N GLN A 62 13.93 1.23 3.97
CA GLN A 62 14.54 2.33 3.23
C GLN A 62 15.70 2.94 4.03
N ALA A 63 15.49 3.25 5.31
CA ALA A 63 16.52 3.79 6.18
C ALA A 63 17.72 2.82 6.32
N LEU A 64 17.47 1.52 6.50
CA LEU A 64 18.50 0.50 6.57
C LEU A 64 19.29 0.39 5.25
N ALA A 65 18.61 0.44 4.11
CA ALA A 65 19.25 0.36 2.80
C ALA A 65 20.02 1.64 2.43
N VAL A 66 19.54 2.82 2.83
CA VAL A 66 20.30 4.09 2.72
C VAL A 66 21.59 4.01 3.56
N ALA A 67 21.50 3.44 4.77
CA ALA A 67 22.64 3.24 5.64
C ALA A 67 23.57 2.08 5.22
N GLY A 68 23.20 1.30 4.19
CA GLY A 68 23.98 0.16 3.71
C GLY A 68 24.04 -1.04 4.66
N VAL A 69 23.06 -1.16 5.57
CA VAL A 69 22.99 -2.21 6.60
C VAL A 69 21.76 -3.11 6.45
N LEU A 70 21.06 -3.04 5.31
CA LEU A 70 19.97 -3.97 5.01
C LEU A 70 20.56 -5.38 4.89
N SER A 71 20.19 -6.25 5.82
CA SER A 71 20.71 -7.61 5.90
C SER A 71 19.64 -8.55 6.39
N ARG A 72 19.81 -9.85 6.15
CA ARG A 72 18.96 -10.91 6.71
C ARG A 72 18.70 -10.74 8.20
N GLY A 73 19.74 -10.42 8.98
CA GLY A 73 19.62 -10.19 10.43
C GLY A 73 18.73 -8.99 10.76
N ALA A 74 18.91 -7.86 10.07
CA ALA A 74 18.09 -6.67 10.27
C ALA A 74 16.60 -6.93 9.93
N VAL A 75 16.32 -7.66 8.84
CA VAL A 75 14.95 -8.04 8.46
C VAL A 75 14.32 -8.95 9.51
N LEU A 76 15.03 -9.98 9.99
CA LEU A 76 14.52 -10.88 11.03
C LEU A 76 14.26 -10.17 12.36
N VAL A 77 15.14 -9.24 12.76
CA VAL A 77 14.93 -8.40 13.96
C VAL A 77 13.69 -7.54 13.79
N LEU A 78 13.50 -6.92 12.62
CA LEU A 78 12.32 -6.10 12.35
C LEU A 78 11.02 -6.92 12.43
N VAL A 79 11.00 -8.10 11.81
CA VAL A 79 9.85 -9.03 11.89
C VAL A 79 9.61 -9.48 13.34
N GLY A 80 10.64 -9.93 14.05
CA GLY A 80 10.53 -10.39 15.43
C GLY A 80 10.03 -9.30 16.38
N ALA A 81 10.53 -8.07 16.25
CA ALA A 81 10.07 -6.92 17.03
C ALA A 81 8.61 -6.58 16.73
N GLY A 82 8.18 -6.66 15.47
CA GLY A 82 6.78 -6.45 15.09
C GLY A 82 5.86 -7.52 15.68
N VAL A 83 6.24 -8.80 15.59
CA VAL A 83 5.46 -9.91 16.18
C VAL A 83 5.33 -9.74 17.69
N LEU A 84 6.42 -9.37 18.38
CA LEU A 84 6.41 -9.08 19.81
C LEU A 84 5.47 -7.92 20.13
N ALA A 85 5.53 -6.82 19.37
CA ALA A 85 4.61 -5.70 19.53
C ALA A 85 3.14 -6.13 19.37
N GLY A 86 2.86 -7.00 18.40
CA GLY A 86 1.54 -7.60 18.21
C GLY A 86 1.09 -8.44 19.41
N ALA A 87 1.96 -9.32 19.90
CA ALA A 87 1.67 -10.17 21.06
C ALA A 87 1.31 -9.34 22.31
N LEU A 88 2.00 -8.22 22.54
CA LEU A 88 1.74 -7.29 23.64
C LEU A 88 0.37 -6.59 23.51
N GLN A 89 -0.06 -6.29 22.27
CA GLN A 89 -1.32 -5.58 22.00
C GLN A 89 -2.53 -6.52 21.80
N TRP A 90 -2.29 -7.82 21.69
CA TRP A 90 -3.31 -8.82 21.35
C TRP A 90 -4.49 -8.84 22.32
N ARG A 91 -4.21 -8.83 23.63
CA ARG A 91 -5.25 -8.84 24.68
C ARG A 91 -6.13 -7.59 24.61
N ALA A 92 -5.52 -6.42 24.48
CA ALA A 92 -6.22 -5.15 24.38
C ALA A 92 -7.07 -5.06 23.11
N TRP A 93 -6.61 -5.62 21.99
CA TRP A 93 -7.39 -5.66 20.75
C TRP A 93 -8.57 -6.64 20.85
N ARG A 94 -8.38 -7.84 21.41
CA ARG A 94 -9.48 -8.81 21.60
C ARG A 94 -10.56 -8.32 22.56
N ALA A 95 -10.19 -7.51 23.54
CA ALA A 95 -11.13 -6.93 24.50
C ALA A 95 -11.96 -5.76 23.92
N GLN A 96 -11.68 -5.31 22.68
CA GLN A 96 -12.45 -4.22 22.11
C GLN A 96 -13.90 -4.63 21.86
N PRO A 97 -14.86 -3.78 22.23
CA PRO A 97 -16.27 -4.05 21.98
C PRO A 97 -16.48 -4.19 20.47
N HIS A 98 -17.23 -5.22 20.10
CA HIS A 98 -17.66 -5.44 18.73
C HIS A 98 -19.13 -5.08 18.63
N GLU A 99 -19.47 -4.22 17.68
CA GLU A 99 -20.86 -3.92 17.37
C GLU A 99 -21.56 -5.21 16.88
N ALA A 100 -22.71 -5.51 17.47
CA ALA A 100 -23.47 -6.69 17.10
C ALA A 100 -23.90 -6.55 15.63
N SER A 101 -23.54 -7.54 14.80
CA SER A 101 -23.98 -7.55 13.41
C SER A 101 -25.46 -7.95 13.34
N PRO A 102 -26.29 -7.27 12.52
CA PRO A 102 -27.66 -7.69 12.31
C PRO A 102 -27.70 -9.10 11.69
N PRO A 103 -28.77 -9.88 11.95
CA PRO A 103 -28.89 -11.24 11.44
C PRO A 103 -28.79 -11.28 9.92
N LEU A 104 -28.19 -12.35 9.40
CA LEU A 104 -27.97 -12.52 7.96
C LEU A 104 -29.26 -12.91 7.25
N THR A 105 -29.68 -12.11 6.28
CA THR A 105 -30.75 -12.45 5.34
C THR A 105 -30.30 -13.54 4.35
N GLY A 106 -31.23 -14.13 3.59
CA GLY A 106 -30.88 -15.08 2.52
C GLY A 106 -29.97 -14.46 1.45
N VAL A 107 -30.24 -13.20 1.08
CA VAL A 107 -29.44 -12.42 0.12
C VAL A 107 -28.03 -12.19 0.66
N ASP A 108 -27.90 -11.86 1.96
CA ASP A 108 -26.59 -11.69 2.59
C ASP A 108 -25.74 -12.96 2.53
N ARG A 109 -26.35 -14.12 2.81
CA ARG A 109 -25.66 -15.41 2.75
C ARG A 109 -25.19 -15.73 1.33
N PHE A 110 -26.04 -15.48 0.34
CA PHE A 110 -25.67 -15.65 -1.06
C PHE A 110 -24.52 -14.71 -1.47
N ALA A 111 -24.59 -13.44 -1.09
CA ALA A 111 -23.54 -12.45 -1.39
C ALA A 111 -22.20 -12.82 -0.73
N LEU A 112 -22.23 -13.29 0.52
CA LEU A 112 -21.04 -13.77 1.23
C LEU A 112 -20.47 -15.05 0.61
N ALA A 113 -21.33 -15.98 0.17
CA ALA A 113 -20.90 -17.18 -0.54
C ALA A 113 -20.24 -16.81 -1.88
N ALA A 114 -20.82 -15.90 -2.65
CA ALA A 114 -20.22 -15.38 -3.88
C ALA A 114 -18.86 -14.72 -3.62
N LEU A 115 -18.77 -13.88 -2.57
CA LEU A 115 -17.51 -13.27 -2.16
C LEU A 115 -16.46 -14.33 -1.79
N ALA A 116 -16.84 -15.37 -1.05
CA ALA A 116 -15.94 -16.47 -0.70
C ALA A 116 -15.47 -17.22 -1.97
N CYS A 117 -16.36 -17.51 -2.91
CA CYS A 117 -16.01 -18.16 -4.17
C CYS A 117 -14.99 -17.35 -5.00
N VAL A 118 -15.10 -16.02 -5.00
CA VAL A 118 -14.14 -15.14 -5.69
C VAL A 118 -12.83 -15.00 -4.91
N ALA A 119 -12.89 -14.99 -3.57
CA ALA A 119 -11.70 -14.88 -2.73
C ALA A 119 -10.81 -16.12 -2.78
N LEU A 120 -11.39 -17.33 -2.85
CA LEU A 120 -10.64 -18.59 -2.75
C LEU A 120 -9.52 -18.72 -3.80
N PRO A 121 -9.73 -18.49 -5.11
CA PRO A 121 -8.66 -18.52 -6.10
C PRO A 121 -7.54 -17.52 -5.82
N THR A 122 -7.86 -16.36 -5.25
CA THR A 122 -6.85 -15.33 -4.93
C THR A 122 -5.89 -15.81 -3.85
N LEU A 123 -6.27 -16.78 -3.00
CA LEU A 123 -5.37 -17.37 -2.00
C LEU A 123 -4.34 -18.34 -2.62
N THR A 124 -4.63 -18.95 -3.77
CA THR A 124 -3.66 -19.86 -4.40
C THR A 124 -2.84 -19.18 -5.50
N ALA A 125 -3.35 -18.11 -6.09
CA ALA A 125 -2.68 -17.39 -7.17
C ALA A 125 -1.25 -16.91 -6.81
N PRO A 126 -0.95 -16.34 -5.62
CA PRO A 126 0.38 -15.85 -5.25
C PRO A 126 1.43 -16.96 -5.04
N LEU A 127 1.06 -18.23 -5.20
CA LEU A 127 1.99 -19.35 -5.08
C LEU A 127 2.57 -19.78 -6.44
N ALA A 128 2.28 -19.02 -7.49
CA ALA A 128 2.82 -19.22 -8.83
C ALA A 128 4.29 -18.76 -8.90
N PRO A 129 5.11 -19.34 -9.80
CA PRO A 129 6.44 -18.82 -10.05
C PRO A 129 6.39 -17.43 -10.71
N PRO A 130 7.40 -16.57 -10.48
CA PRO A 130 7.46 -15.25 -11.10
C PRO A 130 7.72 -15.37 -12.61
N VAL A 131 6.80 -14.83 -13.40
CA VAL A 131 6.84 -14.84 -14.87
C VAL A 131 6.26 -13.56 -15.48
N ALA A 132 5.73 -12.66 -14.65
CA ALA A 132 5.05 -11.47 -15.13
C ALA A 132 6.07 -10.46 -15.68
N PHE A 133 5.66 -9.69 -16.69
CA PHE A 133 6.59 -8.89 -17.51
C PHE A 133 7.35 -7.85 -16.66
N ASP A 134 6.62 -6.96 -15.97
CA ASP A 134 7.24 -5.91 -15.14
C ASP A 134 8.00 -6.48 -13.93
N GLU A 135 7.51 -7.60 -13.40
CA GLU A 135 8.09 -8.32 -12.28
C GLU A 135 9.52 -8.76 -12.59
N ILE A 136 9.72 -9.43 -13.73
CA ILE A 136 11.03 -9.93 -14.16
C ILE A 136 11.85 -8.87 -14.89
N MET A 137 11.22 -7.80 -15.40
CA MET A 137 11.91 -6.72 -16.10
C MET A 137 12.61 -5.76 -15.13
N TYR A 138 11.97 -5.38 -14.01
CA TYR A 138 12.60 -4.42 -13.09
C TYR A 138 12.28 -4.57 -11.61
N HIS A 139 11.11 -5.06 -11.20
CA HIS A 139 10.78 -5.15 -9.77
C HIS A 139 11.69 -6.14 -9.03
N LEU A 140 11.69 -7.41 -9.43
CA LEU A 140 12.53 -8.44 -8.80
C LEU A 140 14.02 -8.25 -9.08
N PRO A 141 14.47 -7.88 -10.30
CA PRO A 141 15.89 -7.62 -10.53
C PRO A 141 16.44 -6.47 -9.66
N TRP A 142 15.72 -5.35 -9.53
CA TRP A 142 16.12 -4.27 -8.64
C TRP A 142 16.16 -4.73 -7.18
N SER A 143 15.09 -5.40 -6.75
CA SER A 143 14.96 -5.92 -5.38
C SER A 143 16.07 -6.90 -5.01
N ARG A 144 16.47 -7.76 -5.95
CA ARG A 144 17.58 -8.71 -5.80
C ARG A 144 18.91 -7.98 -5.60
N GLN A 145 19.18 -6.95 -6.39
CA GLN A 145 20.42 -6.19 -6.24
C GLN A 145 20.50 -5.47 -4.89
N VAL A 146 19.39 -4.90 -4.41
CA VAL A 146 19.32 -4.28 -3.08
C VAL A 146 19.44 -5.31 -1.97
N ALA A 147 18.85 -6.49 -2.14
CA ALA A 147 19.04 -7.63 -1.24
C ALA A 147 20.54 -8.02 -1.18
N GLU A 148 21.18 -8.30 -2.31
CA GLU A 148 22.58 -8.77 -2.35
C GLU A 148 23.57 -7.73 -1.82
N SER A 149 23.38 -6.45 -2.16
CA SER A 149 24.31 -5.38 -1.79
C SER A 149 24.06 -4.79 -0.40
N GLY A 150 22.85 -4.99 0.15
CA GLY A 150 22.38 -4.40 1.41
C GLY A 150 22.21 -2.88 1.37
N ARG A 151 22.25 -2.28 0.17
CA ARG A 151 22.22 -0.83 -0.03
C ARG A 151 21.32 -0.44 -1.19
N LEU A 152 20.81 0.79 -1.16
CA LEU A 152 20.11 1.34 -2.33
C LEU A 152 21.10 1.58 -3.48
N GLY A 153 20.67 1.27 -4.69
CA GLY A 153 21.45 1.46 -5.91
C GLY A 153 20.62 1.95 -7.08
N VAL A 154 21.33 2.47 -8.07
CA VAL A 154 20.80 2.81 -9.40
C VAL A 154 21.46 1.85 -10.38
N TYR A 155 20.66 1.11 -11.14
CA TYR A 155 21.14 0.04 -12.00
C TYR A 155 20.73 0.33 -13.44
N GLU A 156 21.60 1.02 -14.19
CA GLU A 156 21.30 1.58 -15.52
C GLU A 156 20.87 0.55 -16.57
N TRP A 157 21.16 -0.74 -16.35
CA TRP A 157 20.72 -1.83 -17.21
C TRP A 157 19.23 -2.19 -17.04
N LEU A 158 18.56 -1.66 -16.01
CA LEU A 158 17.12 -1.79 -15.83
C LEU A 158 16.35 -0.85 -16.77
N ARG A 159 15.10 -1.20 -17.09
CA ARG A 159 14.19 -0.32 -17.85
C ARG A 159 13.91 1.01 -17.14
N TYR A 160 13.76 0.97 -15.81
CA TYR A 160 13.34 2.11 -14.98
C TYR A 160 14.29 2.38 -13.80
N PRO A 161 15.58 2.66 -14.04
CA PRO A 161 16.61 2.68 -12.99
C PRO A 161 16.41 3.76 -11.92
N TRP A 162 15.67 4.82 -12.26
CA TRP A 162 15.42 5.99 -11.42
C TRP A 162 14.04 6.00 -10.76
N PHE A 163 13.23 4.97 -10.97
CA PHE A 163 11.90 4.91 -10.34
C PHE A 163 12.00 4.95 -8.81
N PRO A 164 10.93 5.41 -8.14
CA PRO A 164 10.84 5.37 -6.70
C PRO A 164 10.44 3.95 -6.31
N TYR A 165 11.30 3.24 -5.57
CA TYR A 165 11.19 1.79 -5.34
C TYR A 165 10.77 1.44 -3.90
N ASN A 166 9.90 2.24 -3.26
CA ASN A 166 9.50 2.00 -1.87
C ASN A 166 8.89 0.62 -1.65
N TYR A 167 7.92 0.23 -2.48
CA TYR A 167 7.21 -1.04 -2.25
C TYR A 167 8.15 -2.23 -2.49
N ASP A 168 9.03 -2.12 -3.47
CA ASP A 168 10.07 -3.09 -3.81
C ASP A 168 11.06 -3.37 -2.67
N LEU A 169 11.19 -2.47 -1.68
CA LEU A 169 11.97 -2.75 -0.48
C LEU A 169 11.42 -3.94 0.31
N LEU A 170 10.11 -4.15 0.27
CA LEU A 170 9.49 -5.35 0.86
C LEU A 170 9.94 -6.61 0.12
N TYR A 171 10.11 -6.53 -1.20
CA TYR A 171 10.62 -7.63 -2.01
C TYR A 171 12.10 -7.88 -1.76
N ALA A 172 12.91 -6.82 -1.65
CA ALA A 172 14.32 -6.96 -1.26
C ALA A 172 14.46 -7.63 0.12
N ALA A 173 13.60 -7.26 1.08
CA ALA A 173 13.57 -7.88 2.39
C ALA A 173 13.12 -9.36 2.34
N ALA A 174 12.11 -9.69 1.51
CA ALA A 174 11.68 -11.07 1.30
C ALA A 174 12.80 -11.94 0.70
N LEU A 175 13.47 -11.46 -0.34
CA LEU A 175 14.57 -12.16 -1.01
C LEU A 175 15.79 -12.40 -0.09
N GLN A 176 15.94 -11.61 0.98
CA GLN A 176 16.96 -11.82 2.02
C GLN A 176 16.67 -13.00 2.96
N VAL A 177 15.38 -13.29 3.23
CA VAL A 177 14.98 -14.23 4.29
C VAL A 177 14.21 -15.44 3.77
N TYR A 178 13.72 -15.40 2.53
CA TYR A 178 12.83 -16.41 1.96
C TYR A 178 13.10 -16.60 0.45
N ASP A 179 12.13 -16.35 -0.43
CA ASP A 179 12.23 -16.57 -1.88
C ASP A 179 11.43 -15.51 -2.67
N ASP A 180 11.45 -15.66 -4.00
CA ASP A 180 10.75 -14.79 -4.94
C ASP A 180 9.23 -15.00 -4.94
N VAL A 181 8.73 -16.22 -4.78
CA VAL A 181 7.28 -16.49 -4.67
C VAL A 181 6.66 -15.76 -3.47
N PHE A 182 7.37 -15.65 -2.35
CA PHE A 182 6.88 -14.91 -1.19
C PHE A 182 6.58 -13.43 -1.48
N THR A 183 7.23 -12.84 -2.46
CA THR A 183 6.97 -11.45 -2.86
C THR A 183 5.56 -11.26 -3.45
N HIS A 184 4.98 -12.29 -4.08
CA HIS A 184 3.59 -12.28 -4.53
C HIS A 184 2.63 -12.18 -3.36
N LEU A 185 2.91 -12.88 -2.26
CA LEU A 185 2.08 -12.81 -1.05
C LEU A 185 2.09 -11.41 -0.43
N LEU A 186 3.20 -10.67 -0.56
CA LEU A 186 3.30 -9.28 -0.12
C LEU A 186 2.46 -8.34 -1.00
N HIS A 187 2.41 -8.57 -2.31
CA HIS A 187 1.52 -7.85 -3.22
C HIS A 187 0.04 -8.20 -2.96
N ALA A 188 -0.27 -9.49 -2.86
CA ALA A 188 -1.59 -10.05 -2.59
C ALA A 188 -2.18 -9.57 -1.25
N LEU A 189 -1.35 -9.45 -0.20
CA LEU A 189 -1.74 -8.88 1.08
C LEU A 189 -2.38 -7.50 0.90
N ALA A 190 -1.79 -6.65 0.06
CA ALA A 190 -2.33 -5.32 -0.17
C ALA A 190 -3.72 -5.37 -0.81
N GLY A 191 -3.92 -6.30 -1.75
CA GLY A 191 -5.22 -6.61 -2.33
C GLY A 191 -6.26 -7.05 -1.31
N TRP A 192 -5.91 -8.03 -0.49
CA TRP A 192 -6.84 -8.56 0.52
C TRP A 192 -7.19 -7.54 1.58
N LEU A 193 -6.22 -6.75 2.04
CA LEU A 193 -6.47 -5.66 2.99
C LEU A 193 -7.39 -4.60 2.37
N ALA A 194 -7.16 -4.21 1.12
CA ALA A 194 -8.03 -3.27 0.43
C ALA A 194 -9.45 -3.84 0.22
N ALA A 195 -9.59 -5.13 -0.12
CA ALA A 195 -10.89 -5.81 -0.21
C ALA A 195 -11.64 -5.78 1.13
N ILE A 196 -10.93 -6.03 2.24
CA ILE A 196 -11.49 -5.91 3.59
C ILE A 196 -11.95 -4.47 3.83
N MET A 197 -11.11 -3.47 3.55
CA MET A 197 -11.46 -2.06 3.76
C MET A 197 -12.68 -1.63 2.93
N VAL A 198 -12.73 -1.99 1.65
CA VAL A 198 -13.88 -1.74 0.77
C VAL A 198 -15.15 -2.39 1.32
N TYR A 199 -15.06 -3.66 1.75
CA TYR A 199 -16.19 -4.35 2.39
C TYR A 199 -16.65 -3.63 3.66
N ARG A 200 -15.75 -3.27 4.57
CA ARG A 200 -16.10 -2.61 5.84
C ARG A 200 -16.71 -1.22 5.61
N LEU A 201 -16.14 -0.44 4.69
CA LEU A 201 -16.68 0.87 4.32
C LEU A 201 -18.05 0.75 3.63
N GLY A 202 -18.22 -0.21 2.73
CA GLY A 202 -19.52 -0.47 2.09
C GLY A 202 -20.59 -0.92 3.08
N LEU A 203 -20.21 -1.76 4.05
CA LEU A 203 -21.10 -2.21 5.12
C LEU A 203 -21.52 -1.03 6.00
N ARG A 204 -20.60 -0.09 6.25
CA ARG A 204 -20.82 1.10 7.06
C ARG A 204 -21.74 2.12 6.40
N HIS A 205 -21.53 2.39 5.11
CA HIS A 205 -22.19 3.49 4.42
C HIS A 205 -23.43 3.08 3.61
N VAL A 206 -23.61 1.79 3.32
CA VAL A 206 -24.69 1.33 2.44
C VAL A 206 -25.40 0.11 3.02
N ASN A 207 -24.93 -1.10 2.70
CA ASN A 207 -25.45 -2.36 3.20
C ASN A 207 -24.49 -3.50 2.82
N ARG A 208 -24.76 -4.70 3.32
CA ARG A 208 -23.90 -5.88 3.15
C ARG A 208 -23.84 -6.38 1.70
N LEU A 209 -24.91 -6.27 0.92
CA LEU A 209 -24.92 -6.68 -0.48
C LEU A 209 -23.95 -5.82 -1.29
N VAL A 210 -24.06 -4.49 -1.18
CA VAL A 210 -23.19 -3.54 -1.88
C VAL A 210 -21.75 -3.67 -1.39
N ALA A 211 -21.54 -3.92 -0.09
CA ALA A 211 -20.23 -4.23 0.46
C ALA A 211 -19.58 -5.46 -0.18
N CYS A 212 -20.34 -6.56 -0.32
CA CYS A 212 -19.86 -7.77 -1.00
C CYS A 212 -19.58 -7.50 -2.47
N MET A 213 -20.46 -6.77 -3.17
CA MET A 213 -20.24 -6.42 -4.58
C MET A 213 -18.95 -5.61 -4.77
N GLY A 214 -18.71 -4.59 -3.94
CA GLY A 214 -17.48 -3.79 -3.99
C GLY A 214 -16.24 -4.64 -3.75
N ALA A 215 -16.27 -5.52 -2.76
CA ALA A 215 -15.16 -6.42 -2.47
C ALA A 215 -14.95 -7.48 -3.57
N ILE A 216 -16.02 -8.01 -4.17
CA ILE A 216 -15.96 -8.93 -5.32
C ILE A 216 -15.31 -8.24 -6.51
N ILE A 217 -15.75 -7.03 -6.85
CA ILE A 217 -15.18 -6.26 -7.96
C ILE A 217 -13.69 -6.02 -7.71
N TRP A 218 -13.32 -5.64 -6.48
CA TRP A 218 -11.92 -5.46 -6.12
C TRP A 218 -11.10 -6.75 -6.28
N LEU A 219 -11.57 -7.86 -5.71
CA LEU A 219 -10.89 -9.15 -5.80
C LEU A 219 -10.78 -9.64 -7.24
N ALA A 220 -11.78 -9.38 -8.08
CA ALA A 220 -11.79 -9.79 -9.48
C ALA A 220 -10.85 -8.93 -10.36
N LEU A 221 -10.63 -7.67 -10.01
CA LEU A 221 -9.71 -6.77 -10.72
C LEU A 221 -8.26 -6.89 -10.25
N GLY A 222 -8.02 -7.40 -9.05
CA GLY A 222 -6.68 -7.54 -8.49
C GLY A 222 -5.84 -8.60 -9.19
N ASP A 223 -4.54 -8.35 -9.32
CA ASP A 223 -3.59 -9.23 -9.99
C ASP A 223 -2.63 -9.87 -8.97
N TYR A 224 -3.00 -11.06 -8.49
CA TYR A 224 -2.39 -11.75 -7.35
C TYR A 224 -1.13 -12.62 -7.63
N PRO A 225 -0.89 -13.19 -8.84
CA PRO A 225 0.21 -14.11 -9.09
C PRO A 225 1.50 -13.41 -9.58
N ASN A 226 1.85 -12.25 -9.03
CA ASN A 226 3.04 -11.49 -9.42
C ASN A 226 3.54 -10.52 -8.33
N SER A 227 4.75 -10.00 -8.54
CA SER A 227 5.38 -8.92 -7.76
C SER A 227 5.28 -7.54 -8.41
N TYR A 228 4.12 -7.18 -8.95
CA TYR A 228 3.83 -5.78 -9.26
C TYR A 228 3.61 -4.98 -7.98
N ILE A 229 3.53 -3.67 -8.07
CA ILE A 229 3.36 -2.79 -6.90
C ILE A 229 1.99 -2.13 -6.83
N ASP A 230 1.14 -2.33 -7.85
CA ASP A 230 -0.10 -1.58 -8.03
C ASP A 230 -1.11 -1.80 -6.91
N MET A 231 -1.28 -3.04 -6.43
CA MET A 231 -2.17 -3.30 -5.29
C MET A 231 -1.62 -2.69 -4.00
N GLY A 232 -0.29 -2.64 -3.87
CA GLY A 232 0.42 -1.94 -2.79
C GLY A 232 0.13 -0.45 -2.78
N VAL A 233 0.33 0.22 -3.92
CA VAL A 233 0.02 1.64 -4.11
C VAL A 233 -1.47 1.91 -3.84
N ALA A 234 -2.35 1.06 -4.36
CA ALA A 234 -3.80 1.23 -4.19
C ALA A 234 -4.25 1.06 -2.73
N LEU A 235 -3.68 0.11 -1.98
CA LEU A 235 -3.90 -0.01 -0.53
C LEU A 235 -3.45 1.26 0.21
N LEU A 236 -2.26 1.76 -0.08
CA LEU A 236 -1.71 2.94 0.58
C LEU A 236 -2.58 4.16 0.30
N VAL A 237 -3.00 4.37 -0.95
CA VAL A 237 -3.94 5.43 -1.32
C VAL A 237 -5.27 5.27 -0.58
N LEU A 238 -5.89 4.08 -0.61
CA LEU A 238 -7.14 3.79 0.09
C LEU A 238 -7.02 4.04 1.61
N SER A 239 -5.89 3.68 2.21
CA SER A 239 -5.59 3.95 3.63
C SER A 239 -5.43 5.44 3.91
N GLY A 240 -4.83 6.18 2.99
CA GLY A 240 -4.80 7.65 3.02
C GLY A 240 -6.19 8.25 3.04
N PHE A 241 -7.07 7.82 2.14
CA PHE A 241 -8.47 8.28 2.09
C PHE A 241 -9.30 7.85 3.31
N ALA A 242 -9.10 6.63 3.83
CA ALA A 242 -9.74 6.20 5.07
C ALA A 242 -9.29 7.04 6.28
N ALA A 243 -8.01 7.40 6.35
CA ALA A 243 -7.49 8.30 7.38
C ALA A 243 -8.01 9.74 7.20
N LEU A 244 -8.18 10.25 5.98
CA LEU A 244 -8.85 11.54 5.72
C LEU A 244 -10.32 11.52 6.15
N TRP A 245 -11.01 10.41 5.93
CA TRP A 245 -12.38 10.24 6.40
C TRP A 245 -12.47 10.27 7.93
N TRP A 246 -11.59 9.55 8.64
CA TRP A 246 -11.50 9.61 10.11
C TRP A 246 -11.05 10.98 10.64
N TRP A 247 -10.20 11.69 9.90
CA TRP A 247 -9.86 13.07 10.22
C TRP A 247 -11.11 13.96 10.15
N ARG A 248 -11.90 13.86 9.07
CA ARG A 248 -13.13 14.65 8.88
C ARG A 248 -14.17 14.38 9.96
N GLU A 249 -14.32 13.13 10.37
CA GLU A 249 -15.27 12.74 11.43
C GLU A 249 -14.76 12.98 12.85
N SER A 250 -13.52 13.43 13.01
CA SER A 250 -12.94 13.65 14.33
C SER A 250 -13.59 14.85 15.04
N THR A 251 -14.23 14.60 16.17
CA THR A 251 -14.84 15.63 17.02
C THR A 251 -13.83 16.38 17.90
N ALA A 252 -12.57 15.96 17.91
CA ALA A 252 -11.48 16.56 18.68
C ALA A 252 -10.42 17.16 17.72
N PRO A 253 -10.52 18.45 17.36
CA PRO A 253 -9.74 19.05 16.28
C PRO A 253 -8.22 18.83 16.40
N ASP A 254 -7.66 18.96 17.60
CA ASP A 254 -6.21 18.84 17.81
C ASP A 254 -5.71 17.39 17.77
N ARG A 255 -6.54 16.42 18.17
CA ARG A 255 -6.19 15.00 18.06
C ARG A 255 -6.48 14.46 16.65
N GLY A 256 -7.49 15.03 15.98
CA GLY A 256 -7.86 14.71 14.60
C GLY A 256 -6.74 15.01 13.60
N VAL A 257 -5.93 16.05 13.83
CA VAL A 257 -4.75 16.37 12.99
C VAL A 257 -3.82 15.18 12.77
N ARG A 258 -3.71 14.25 13.74
CA ARG A 258 -2.88 13.06 13.58
C ARG A 258 -3.40 12.10 12.51
N TRP A 259 -4.70 12.09 12.24
CA TRP A 259 -5.29 11.34 11.13
C TRP A 259 -4.95 11.97 9.78
N LEU A 260 -4.93 13.30 9.69
CA LEU A 260 -4.44 14.00 8.51
C LEU A 260 -2.95 13.74 8.27
N ALA A 261 -2.13 13.75 9.32
CA ALA A 261 -0.72 13.39 9.26
C ALA A 261 -0.52 11.93 8.79
N LEU A 262 -1.36 11.01 9.29
CA LEU A 262 -1.35 9.61 8.85
C LEU A 262 -1.76 9.47 7.37
N ALA A 263 -2.76 10.24 6.93
CA ALA A 263 -3.18 10.25 5.53
C ALA A 263 -2.05 10.73 4.61
N ALA A 264 -1.40 11.83 4.99
CA ALA A 264 -0.23 12.35 4.29
C ALA A 264 0.91 11.33 4.25
N PHE A 265 1.17 10.64 5.35
CA PHE A 265 2.18 9.58 5.42
C PHE A 265 1.90 8.44 4.43
N PHE A 266 0.67 7.92 4.38
CA PHE A 266 0.27 6.89 3.43
C PHE A 266 0.44 7.34 1.97
N LEU A 267 -0.01 8.55 1.64
CA LEU A 267 0.14 9.12 0.31
C LEU A 267 1.62 9.35 -0.04
N GLY A 268 2.45 9.70 0.94
CA GLY A 268 3.90 9.78 0.79
C GLY A 268 4.51 8.43 0.46
N VAL A 269 4.16 7.38 1.20
CA VAL A 269 4.66 6.02 0.92
C VAL A 269 4.27 5.58 -0.50
N ALA A 270 3.02 5.85 -0.91
CA ALA A 270 2.53 5.57 -2.25
C ALA A 270 3.29 6.36 -3.33
N ALA A 271 3.51 7.65 -3.12
CA ALA A 271 4.30 8.50 -4.01
C ALA A 271 5.77 8.05 -4.12
N GLY A 272 6.34 7.49 -3.06
CA GLY A 272 7.67 6.89 -3.09
C GLY A 272 7.70 5.48 -3.71
N ALA A 273 6.57 4.92 -4.12
CA ALA A 273 6.48 3.64 -4.83
C ALA A 273 6.12 3.82 -6.31
N LYS A 274 5.28 4.80 -6.64
CA LYS A 274 4.86 5.04 -8.02
C LYS A 274 4.47 6.50 -8.23
N TYR A 275 5.04 7.15 -9.24
CA TYR A 275 4.78 8.58 -9.52
C TYR A 275 3.29 8.88 -9.74
N GLN A 276 2.54 7.93 -10.29
CA GLN A 276 1.12 8.03 -10.56
C GLN A 276 0.29 8.28 -9.29
N ALA A 277 0.78 7.91 -8.09
CA ALA A 277 0.11 8.24 -6.84
C ALA A 277 0.03 9.76 -6.59
N LEU A 278 0.88 10.57 -7.22
CA LEU A 278 0.83 12.03 -7.12
C LEU A 278 -0.46 12.62 -7.73
N ILE A 279 -1.17 11.89 -8.59
CA ILE A 279 -2.43 12.35 -9.21
C ILE A 279 -3.52 12.64 -8.17
N PHE A 280 -3.45 12.01 -6.99
CA PHE A 280 -4.41 12.23 -5.92
C PHE A 280 -4.13 13.50 -5.10
N LEU A 281 -2.92 14.06 -5.18
CA LEU A 281 -2.51 15.20 -4.34
C LEU A 281 -3.31 16.48 -4.62
N PRO A 282 -3.60 16.90 -5.86
CA PRO A 282 -4.42 18.09 -6.09
C PRO A 282 -5.81 17.97 -5.44
N LEU A 283 -6.45 16.81 -5.58
CA LEU A 283 -7.77 16.55 -4.98
C LEU A 283 -7.71 16.62 -3.45
N VAL A 284 -6.71 15.96 -2.86
CA VAL A 284 -6.51 15.95 -1.39
C VAL A 284 -6.16 17.35 -0.89
N ALA A 285 -5.30 18.08 -1.59
CA ALA A 285 -4.88 19.43 -1.21
C ALA A 285 -6.06 20.41 -1.22
N VAL A 286 -6.95 20.33 -2.21
CA VAL A 286 -8.18 21.13 -2.25
C VAL A 286 -9.12 20.75 -1.10
N PHE A 287 -9.37 19.45 -0.88
CA PHE A 287 -10.22 18.96 0.21
C PHE A 287 -9.74 19.43 1.59
N VAL A 288 -8.44 19.30 1.86
CA VAL A 288 -7.80 19.73 3.10
C VAL A 288 -7.78 21.26 3.19
N GLY A 289 -7.47 21.97 2.10
CA GLY A 289 -7.37 23.43 2.05
C GLY A 289 -8.65 24.17 2.37
N TRP A 290 -9.82 23.58 2.11
CA TRP A 290 -11.08 24.18 2.53
C TRP A 290 -11.39 23.99 4.01
N ARG A 291 -10.86 22.94 4.64
CA ARG A 291 -11.22 22.51 5.99
C ARG A 291 -10.15 22.83 7.03
N GLU A 292 -8.90 22.97 6.63
CA GLU A 292 -7.77 23.25 7.51
C GLU A 292 -6.93 24.40 6.97
N ARG A 293 -6.80 25.44 7.78
CA ARG A 293 -6.09 26.68 7.43
C ARG A 293 -4.84 26.92 8.28
N ARG A 294 -4.64 26.13 9.34
CA ARG A 294 -3.52 26.31 10.27
C ARG A 294 -2.21 25.91 9.59
N PRO A 295 -1.22 26.81 9.45
CA PRO A 295 0.03 26.52 8.74
C PRO A 295 0.85 25.43 9.43
N GLN A 296 0.78 25.29 10.76
CA GLN A 296 1.50 24.23 11.49
C GLN A 296 0.98 22.84 11.11
N VAL A 297 -0.33 22.71 10.85
CA VAL A 297 -0.93 21.43 10.44
C VAL A 297 -0.50 21.07 9.02
N TRP A 298 -0.46 22.04 8.12
CA TRP A 298 0.11 21.88 6.78
C TRP A 298 1.59 21.50 6.80
N GLY A 299 2.38 22.14 7.67
CA GLY A 299 3.78 21.78 7.87
C GLY A 299 3.97 20.34 8.35
N LEU A 300 3.15 19.89 9.30
CA LEU A 300 3.15 18.50 9.76
C LEU A 300 2.72 17.52 8.66
N ALA A 301 1.66 17.82 7.94
CA ALA A 301 1.19 16.99 6.83
C ALA A 301 2.26 16.87 5.73
N LEU A 302 2.90 17.98 5.35
CA LEU A 302 3.98 17.98 4.38
C LEU A 302 5.18 17.17 4.87
N LEU A 303 5.57 17.31 6.15
CA LEU A 303 6.65 16.51 6.74
C LEU A 303 6.33 15.01 6.69
N CYS A 304 5.12 14.62 7.08
CA CYS A 304 4.68 13.22 7.05
C CYS A 304 4.60 12.66 5.61
N PHE A 305 4.21 13.49 4.64
CA PHE A 305 4.21 13.12 3.22
C PHE A 305 5.62 12.95 2.66
N LEU A 306 6.53 13.89 2.98
CA LEU A 306 7.90 13.88 2.44
C LEU A 306 8.77 12.79 3.07
N LEU A 307 8.61 12.50 4.36
CA LEU A 307 9.40 11.51 5.10
C LEU A 307 9.65 10.20 4.32
N PRO A 308 8.63 9.50 3.78
CA PRO A 308 8.83 8.24 3.05
C PRO A 308 9.26 8.38 1.59
N CYS A 309 9.19 9.57 0.99
CA CYS A 309 9.32 9.71 -0.46
C CYS A 309 10.46 10.63 -0.91
N VAL A 310 10.83 11.62 -0.09
CA VAL A 310 11.76 12.69 -0.46
C VAL A 310 13.10 12.18 -0.95
N TYR A 311 13.59 11.07 -0.37
CA TYR A 311 14.84 10.45 -0.81
C TYR A 311 14.87 10.19 -2.32
N TRP A 312 13.82 9.60 -2.88
CA TRP A 312 13.78 9.21 -4.29
C TRP A 312 13.82 10.42 -5.21
N TYR A 313 12.98 11.41 -4.94
CA TYR A 313 12.88 12.64 -5.74
C TYR A 313 14.14 13.50 -5.60
N ALA A 314 14.67 13.63 -4.38
CA ALA A 314 15.89 14.41 -4.13
C ALA A 314 17.12 13.75 -4.77
N ARG A 315 17.27 12.42 -4.64
CA ARG A 315 18.33 11.67 -5.32
C ARG A 315 18.27 11.90 -6.83
N ASN A 316 17.10 11.76 -7.43
CA ASN A 316 16.93 11.94 -8.87
C ASN A 316 17.25 13.39 -9.28
N ALA A 317 16.73 14.40 -8.57
CA ALA A 317 17.02 15.80 -8.85
C ALA A 317 18.52 16.12 -8.79
N VAL A 318 19.23 15.62 -7.77
CA VAL A 318 20.68 15.86 -7.60
C VAL A 318 21.50 15.14 -8.65
N MET A 319 21.15 13.90 -9.00
CA MET A 319 21.98 13.06 -9.87
C MET A 319 21.67 13.25 -11.36
N THR A 320 20.43 13.55 -11.73
CA THR A 320 19.99 13.64 -13.13
C THR A 320 19.47 15.01 -13.53
N GLY A 321 19.28 15.93 -12.57
CA GLY A 321 18.58 17.21 -12.80
C GLY A 321 17.06 17.08 -12.92
N ASP A 322 16.52 15.85 -12.92
CA ASP A 322 15.09 15.56 -13.08
C ASP A 322 14.56 14.79 -11.86
N PRO A 323 13.77 15.41 -10.95
CA PRO A 323 13.18 14.71 -9.81
C PRO A 323 12.23 13.57 -10.19
N PHE A 324 11.70 13.58 -11.42
CA PHE A 324 10.69 12.62 -11.91
C PHE A 324 11.23 11.74 -13.04
N ASN A 325 12.54 11.54 -13.09
CA ASN A 325 13.20 10.77 -14.14
C ASN A 325 12.55 9.37 -14.29
N PRO A 326 12.20 8.93 -15.53
CA PRO A 326 12.34 9.59 -16.83
C PRO A 326 11.10 10.35 -17.32
N ILE A 327 10.03 10.40 -16.54
CA ILE A 327 8.76 11.03 -16.95
C ILE A 327 8.92 12.56 -17.05
N GLY A 328 9.78 13.15 -16.22
CA GLY A 328 10.08 14.58 -16.25
C GLY A 328 10.99 15.03 -17.41
N ALA A 329 11.52 14.11 -18.22
CA ALA A 329 12.62 14.39 -19.15
C ALA A 329 12.31 15.48 -20.19
N ARG A 330 11.04 15.69 -20.58
CA ARG A 330 10.65 16.81 -21.47
C ARG A 330 10.88 18.19 -20.86
N LEU A 331 10.80 18.32 -19.54
CA LEU A 331 10.95 19.59 -18.82
C LEU A 331 12.38 19.77 -18.31
N PHE A 332 12.99 18.69 -17.83
CA PHE A 332 14.29 18.74 -17.13
C PHE A 332 15.48 18.29 -17.99
N GLY A 333 15.21 17.73 -19.18
CA GLY A 333 16.22 17.18 -20.07
C GLY A 333 16.28 15.65 -20.01
N PHE A 334 16.82 15.08 -21.08
CA PHE A 334 16.99 13.64 -21.24
C PHE A 334 18.32 13.18 -20.64
N THR A 335 18.30 12.08 -19.88
CA THR A 335 19.50 11.46 -19.31
C THR A 335 19.70 10.05 -19.85
N ASN A 336 19.09 9.05 -19.23
CA ASN A 336 19.17 7.64 -19.64
C ASN A 336 18.14 7.27 -20.73
N TRP A 337 17.07 8.05 -20.88
CA TRP A 337 16.11 7.92 -21.97
C TRP A 337 16.38 8.96 -23.04
N ASN A 338 16.07 8.65 -24.30
CA ASN A 338 16.03 9.63 -25.37
C ASN A 338 14.57 10.02 -25.74
N ALA A 339 14.42 10.96 -26.67
CA ALA A 339 13.09 11.44 -27.09
C ALA A 339 12.21 10.35 -27.74
N ALA A 340 12.82 9.37 -28.41
CA ALA A 340 12.10 8.24 -29.01
C ALA A 340 11.61 7.26 -27.94
N ASP A 341 12.44 6.94 -26.94
CA ASP A 341 12.05 6.09 -25.80
C ASP A 341 10.84 6.69 -25.07
N TYR A 342 10.90 8.00 -24.81
CA TYR A 342 9.80 8.74 -24.19
C TYR A 342 8.54 8.72 -25.07
N ALA A 343 8.67 8.95 -26.37
CA ALA A 343 7.52 8.93 -27.29
C ALA A 343 6.87 7.54 -27.31
N GLN A 344 7.66 6.46 -27.38
CA GLN A 344 7.17 5.09 -27.31
C GLN A 344 6.46 4.81 -25.98
N GLN A 345 7.01 5.27 -24.85
CA GLN A 345 6.36 5.11 -23.55
C GLN A 345 4.99 5.81 -23.50
N ILE A 346 4.89 7.02 -24.05
CA ILE A 346 3.61 7.75 -24.09
C ILE A 346 2.60 7.03 -24.99
N ILE A 347 3.03 6.54 -26.15
CA ILE A 347 2.17 5.77 -27.06
C ILE A 347 1.66 4.51 -26.37
N ASP A 348 2.54 3.76 -25.69
CA ASP A 348 2.17 2.56 -24.96
C ASP A 348 1.14 2.85 -23.87
N VAL A 349 1.38 3.89 -23.06
CA VAL A 349 0.41 4.33 -22.05
C VAL A 349 -0.92 4.72 -22.69
N GLN A 350 -0.91 5.47 -23.79
CA GLN A 350 -2.13 5.90 -24.47
C GLN A 350 -2.94 4.73 -25.06
N GLN A 351 -2.26 3.72 -25.60
CA GLN A 351 -2.89 2.59 -26.26
C GLN A 351 -3.38 1.53 -25.28
N HIS A 352 -2.63 1.28 -24.20
CA HIS A 352 -2.88 0.14 -23.32
C HIS A 352 -3.32 0.52 -21.90
N HIS A 353 -3.08 1.76 -21.46
CA HIS A 353 -3.18 2.14 -20.04
C HIS A 353 -3.91 3.46 -19.74
N ALA A 354 -4.35 4.22 -20.75
CA ALA A 354 -4.93 5.56 -20.58
C ALA A 354 -6.47 5.59 -20.63
N SER A 355 -7.14 4.45 -20.41
CA SER A 355 -8.59 4.45 -20.32
C SER A 355 -9.03 5.33 -19.15
N LEU A 356 -9.89 6.31 -19.42
CA LEU A 356 -10.47 7.11 -18.35
C LEU A 356 -11.29 6.20 -17.43
N PRO A 357 -11.29 6.47 -16.11
CA PRO A 357 -12.18 5.75 -15.22
C PRO A 357 -13.61 5.89 -15.70
N ASN A 358 -14.41 4.85 -15.50
CA ASN A 358 -15.81 4.83 -15.87
C ASN A 358 -16.51 6.12 -15.39
N VAL A 359 -17.35 6.74 -16.23
CA VAL A 359 -18.04 8.00 -15.92
C VAL A 359 -18.83 7.95 -14.60
N MET A 360 -19.28 6.76 -14.18
CA MET A 360 -19.95 6.54 -12.89
C MET A 360 -19.04 6.85 -11.68
N LEU A 361 -17.72 6.86 -11.85
CA LEU A 361 -16.74 7.20 -10.82
C LEU A 361 -16.42 8.70 -10.77
N TRP A 362 -16.78 9.47 -11.80
CA TRP A 362 -16.46 10.90 -11.88
C TRP A 362 -17.08 11.77 -10.78
N PRO A 363 -18.23 11.42 -10.16
CA PRO A 363 -18.71 12.13 -8.97
C PRO A 363 -17.69 12.18 -7.83
N VAL A 364 -16.68 11.31 -7.79
CA VAL A 364 -15.57 11.38 -6.82
C VAL A 364 -14.80 12.70 -6.90
N LEU A 365 -14.75 13.34 -8.07
CA LEU A 365 -14.09 14.64 -8.25
C LEU A 365 -14.85 15.77 -7.53
N LEU A 366 -16.13 15.55 -7.23
CA LEU A 366 -16.96 16.46 -6.46
C LEU A 366 -16.85 16.19 -4.95
N ALA A 367 -16.22 15.10 -4.52
CA ALA A 367 -16.07 14.75 -3.10
C ALA A 367 -15.48 15.87 -2.24
N PRO A 368 -14.49 16.68 -2.70
CA PRO A 368 -14.00 17.80 -1.91
C PRO A 368 -15.10 18.80 -1.51
N PHE A 369 -16.09 18.97 -2.39
CA PHE A 369 -17.16 19.97 -2.32
C PHE A 369 -18.43 19.44 -1.66
N SER A 370 -18.47 18.16 -1.27
CA SER A 370 -19.66 17.61 -0.63
C SER A 370 -19.91 18.33 0.70
N LEU A 371 -21.13 18.86 0.85
CA LEU A 371 -21.60 19.56 2.06
C LEU A 371 -21.94 18.61 3.23
N ALA A 372 -21.58 17.34 3.12
CA ALA A 372 -21.85 16.29 4.10
C ALA A 372 -20.61 15.93 4.93
#